data_AF-A0A3D2KRJ6-F1
#
_entry.id   AF-A0A3D2KRJ6-F1
#
_cell.length_a   1.000
_cell.length_b   1.000
_cell.length_c   1.000
_cell.angle_alpha   90.00
_cell.angle_beta   90.00
_cell.angle_gamma   90.00
#
_symmetry.space_group_name_H-M   'P 1'
#
loop_
_entity.id
_entity.type
_entity.pdbx_description
1 polymer ?
#
loop_
_entity_poly.entity_id
_entity_poly.type
_entity_poly.pdbx_seq_one_letter_code
_entity_poly.pdbx_strand_id
1 'polypeptide(L)'
;MKIRYVSLIFSSAFTAGALCVCLVFGSPGNSRQELIEKLAENYSFKLLQYKDMIDMLDVEFQYAEHIADPKDDNGMPLSIHNYIYTNELACPIIGILTYAQHSSAQQGCYFEYLYGDDVKKEIESFLSDYNNYANDAWNKMQD
;
A
#
# COMPACT_ATOMS: atom_id res chain seq x y z
N MET A 1 0.34 31.87 23.32
CA MET A 1 0.88 31.15 22.15
C MET A 1 -0.22 30.19 21.68
N LYS A 2 -0.83 30.45 20.51
CA LYS A 2 -1.96 29.65 20.01
C LYS A 2 -1.42 28.31 19.50
N ILE A 3 -1.69 27.24 20.23
CA ILE A 3 -1.35 25.90 19.81
C ILE A 3 -2.32 25.50 18.69
N ARG A 4 -1.78 25.31 17.49
CA ARG A 4 -2.50 24.73 16.34
C ARG A 4 -2.58 23.21 16.57
N TYR A 5 -3.55 22.78 17.35
CA TYR A 5 -3.99 21.39 17.37
C TYR A 5 -5.09 21.19 16.32
N VAL A 6 -5.15 19.96 15.80
CA VAL A 6 -6.19 19.38 14.96
C VAL A 6 -6.03 19.70 13.47
N SER A 7 -5.35 18.80 12.74
CA SER A 7 -5.71 18.43 11.35
C SER A 7 -4.84 17.32 10.71
N LEU A 8 -3.91 16.68 11.42
CA LEU A 8 -3.00 15.67 10.82
C LEU A 8 -3.18 14.23 11.35
N ILE A 9 -4.23 13.98 12.13
CA ILE A 9 -4.51 12.64 12.70
C ILE A 9 -5.41 11.79 11.79
N PHE A 10 -5.92 12.34 10.67
CA PHE A 10 -6.92 11.66 9.85
C PHE A 10 -6.44 11.19 8.46
N SER A 11 -5.17 11.40 8.10
CA SER A 11 -4.73 11.25 6.70
C SER A 11 -3.78 10.09 6.40
N SER A 12 -3.23 9.38 7.38
CA SER A 12 -2.36 8.19 7.14
C SER A 12 -3.00 6.89 7.63
N ALA A 13 -3.62 6.89 8.81
CA ALA A 13 -4.33 5.74 9.36
C ALA A 13 -5.61 5.38 8.57
N PHE A 14 -6.27 6.35 7.93
CA PHE A 14 -7.47 6.12 7.13
C PHE A 14 -7.13 5.54 5.75
N THR A 15 -6.00 5.91 5.16
CA THR A 15 -5.50 5.37 3.87
C THR A 15 -4.93 3.97 4.05
N ALA A 16 -4.12 3.74 5.10
CA ALA A 16 -3.64 2.41 5.44
C ALA A 16 -4.78 1.49 5.92
N GLY A 17 -5.72 2.00 6.73
CA GLY A 17 -6.87 1.24 7.22
C GLY A 17 -7.91 0.91 6.16
N ALA A 18 -8.13 1.79 5.18
CA ALA A 18 -9.02 1.50 4.06
C ALA A 18 -8.41 0.42 3.13
N LEU A 19 -7.13 0.55 2.76
CA LEU A 19 -6.47 -0.45 1.90
C LEU A 19 -6.20 -1.80 2.58
N CYS A 20 -5.97 -1.81 3.91
CA CYS A 20 -5.86 -3.04 4.72
C CYS A 20 -7.14 -3.89 4.66
N VAL A 21 -8.32 -3.30 4.51
CA VAL A 21 -9.58 -4.05 4.34
C VAL A 21 -9.77 -4.43 2.86
N CYS A 22 -9.24 -3.64 1.91
CA CYS A 22 -9.32 -3.90 0.47
C CYS A 22 -8.62 -5.19 0.02
N LEU A 23 -7.48 -5.51 0.63
CA LEU A 23 -6.60 -6.61 0.18
C LEU A 23 -7.00 -7.99 0.77
N VAL A 24 -8.04 -8.04 1.61
CA VAL A 24 -8.50 -9.25 2.32
C VAL A 24 -9.21 -10.27 1.42
N PHE A 25 -9.64 -9.90 0.21
CA PHE A 25 -10.47 -10.77 -0.65
C PHE A 25 -9.75 -11.39 -1.86
N GLY A 26 -8.43 -11.32 -1.90
CA GLY A 26 -7.65 -12.05 -2.88
C GLY A 26 -7.34 -13.48 -2.43
N SER A 27 -8.23 -14.44 -2.72
CA SER A 27 -7.88 -15.85 -2.54
C SER A 27 -6.65 -16.20 -3.39
N PRO A 28 -5.68 -16.96 -2.85
CA PRO A 28 -4.58 -17.51 -3.64
C PRO A 28 -5.18 -18.41 -4.75
N GLY A 29 -5.07 -17.96 -6.00
CA GLY A 29 -5.63 -18.66 -7.16
C GLY A 29 -6.35 -17.76 -8.18
N ASN A 30 -6.73 -16.53 -7.80
CA ASN A 30 -7.33 -15.58 -8.74
C ASN A 30 -6.25 -14.94 -9.62
N SER A 31 -6.61 -14.61 -10.86
CA SER A 31 -5.70 -13.88 -11.76
C SER A 31 -5.47 -12.44 -11.25
N ARG A 32 -4.29 -11.86 -11.53
CA ARG A 32 -3.94 -10.45 -11.19
C ARG A 32 -5.05 -9.48 -11.57
N GLN A 33 -5.67 -9.69 -12.72
CA GLN A 33 -6.77 -8.89 -13.24
C GLN A 33 -8.03 -8.97 -12.36
N GLU A 34 -8.45 -10.17 -11.95
CA GLU A 34 -9.64 -10.36 -11.10
C GLU A 34 -9.47 -9.70 -9.71
N LEU A 35 -8.24 -9.68 -9.19
CA LEU A 35 -7.93 -8.97 -7.95
C LEU A 35 -8.03 -7.45 -8.12
N ILE A 36 -7.52 -6.92 -9.24
CA ILE A 36 -7.59 -5.49 -9.57
C ILE A 36 -9.06 -5.05 -9.78
N GLU A 37 -9.85 -5.85 -10.49
CA GLU A 37 -11.27 -5.59 -10.72
C GLU A 37 -12.05 -5.54 -9.39
N LYS A 38 -11.85 -6.54 -8.51
CA LYS A 38 -12.47 -6.53 -7.17
C LYS A 38 -12.02 -5.35 -6.32
N LEU A 39 -10.77 -4.92 -6.41
CA LEU A 39 -10.29 -3.73 -5.71
C LEU A 39 -10.98 -2.46 -6.24
N ALA A 40 -11.10 -2.32 -7.56
CA ALA A 40 -11.75 -1.17 -8.18
C ALA A 40 -13.24 -1.10 -7.88
N GLU A 41 -13.97 -2.22 -7.97
CA GLU A 41 -15.43 -2.29 -7.77
C GLU A 41 -15.84 -2.06 -6.31
N ASN A 42 -15.09 -2.61 -5.36
CA ASN A 42 -15.45 -2.51 -3.94
C ASN A 42 -15.02 -1.18 -3.30
N TYR A 43 -14.14 -0.40 -3.94
CA TYR A 43 -13.48 0.74 -3.29
C TYR A 43 -13.32 2.03 -4.11
N SER A 44 -13.77 2.12 -5.36
CA SER A 44 -13.45 3.31 -6.16
C SER A 44 -14.35 4.53 -5.90
N PHE A 45 -13.77 5.52 -5.20
CA PHE A 45 -13.96 6.95 -5.49
C PHE A 45 -12.65 7.72 -5.68
N LYS A 46 -11.46 7.09 -5.57
CA LYS A 46 -10.17 7.78 -5.68
C LYS A 46 -9.20 7.00 -6.58
N LEU A 47 -8.69 7.68 -7.61
CA LEU A 47 -7.58 7.22 -8.43
C LEU A 47 -6.30 7.20 -7.59
N LEU A 48 -5.53 6.10 -7.70
CA LEU A 48 -4.27 5.94 -6.98
C LEU A 48 -3.12 6.53 -7.78
N GLN A 49 -2.17 7.13 -7.08
CA GLN A 49 -0.92 7.64 -7.63
C GLN A 49 0.28 6.82 -7.15
N TYR A 50 1.40 6.93 -7.86
CA TYR A 50 2.66 6.29 -7.47
C TYR A 50 3.04 6.58 -6.02
N LYS A 51 2.89 7.84 -5.60
CA LYS A 51 3.18 8.25 -4.21
C LYS A 51 2.30 7.51 -3.20
N ASP A 52 1.01 7.33 -3.48
CA ASP A 52 0.12 6.61 -2.56
C ASP A 52 0.64 5.17 -2.36
N MET A 53 1.07 4.50 -3.44
CA MET A 53 1.63 3.14 -3.37
C MET A 53 2.94 3.09 -2.58
N ILE A 54 3.86 4.01 -2.84
CA ILE A 54 5.15 4.04 -2.14
C ILE A 54 4.96 4.31 -0.65
N ASP A 55 4.13 5.27 -0.28
CA ASP A 55 3.83 5.56 1.12
C ASP A 55 3.30 4.31 1.84
N MET A 56 2.59 3.42 1.15
CA MET A 56 2.04 2.18 1.74
C MET A 56 3.05 1.03 1.81
N LEU A 57 3.96 0.95 0.83
CA LEU A 57 4.85 -0.20 0.67
C LEU A 57 6.21 -0.03 1.35
N ASP A 58 6.65 1.21 1.57
CA ASP A 58 7.96 1.52 2.15
C ASP A 58 7.99 1.28 3.67
N VAL A 59 8.08 0.01 4.07
CA VAL A 59 8.07 -0.42 5.47
C VAL A 59 9.19 0.23 6.29
N GLU A 60 10.38 0.43 5.70
CA GLU A 60 11.51 1.04 6.40
C GLU A 60 11.25 2.52 6.70
N PHE A 61 10.75 3.27 5.72
CA PHE A 61 10.33 4.66 5.94
C PHE A 61 9.21 4.74 6.98
N GLN A 62 8.18 3.90 6.86
CA GLN A 62 7.06 3.90 7.79
C GLN A 62 7.52 3.59 9.21
N TYR A 63 8.42 2.62 9.38
CA TYR A 63 9.03 2.29 10.67
C TYR A 63 9.75 3.48 11.28
N ALA A 64 10.54 4.22 10.49
CA ALA A 64 11.24 5.40 10.95
C ALA A 64 10.27 6.51 11.43
N GLU A 65 9.19 6.75 10.67
CA GLU A 65 8.18 7.76 11.01
C GLU A 65 7.41 7.44 12.30
N HIS A 66 7.19 6.14 12.57
CA HIS A 66 6.38 5.69 13.72
C HIS A 66 7.22 5.06 14.83
N ILE A 67 8.55 5.26 14.83
CA ILE A 67 9.45 4.65 15.82
C ILE A 67 9.13 5.05 17.27
N ALA A 68 8.48 6.20 17.45
CA ALA A 68 8.05 6.72 18.75
C ALA A 68 6.72 6.15 19.24
N ASP A 69 5.97 5.43 18.40
CA ASP A 69 4.67 4.87 18.76
C ASP A 69 4.80 3.75 19.81
N PRO A 70 3.70 3.43 20.51
CA PRO A 70 3.64 2.27 21.40
C PRO A 70 4.09 1.00 20.68
N LYS A 71 4.89 0.18 21.36
CA LYS A 71 5.51 -1.03 20.80
C LYS A 71 4.82 -2.29 21.30
N ASP A 72 4.91 -3.35 20.51
CA ASP A 72 4.59 -4.71 20.94
C ASP A 72 5.72 -5.32 21.79
N ASP A 73 5.52 -6.58 22.19
CA ASP A 73 6.50 -7.34 23.00
C ASP A 73 7.83 -7.59 22.28
N ASN A 74 7.87 -7.44 20.95
CA ASN A 74 9.09 -7.57 20.14
C ASN A 74 9.77 -6.21 19.89
N GLY A 75 9.23 -5.12 20.45
CA GLY A 75 9.77 -3.77 20.27
C GLY A 75 9.36 -3.11 18.94
N MET A 76 8.43 -3.68 18.18
CA MET A 76 7.93 -3.12 16.93
C MET A 76 6.78 -2.15 17.21
N PRO A 77 6.78 -0.93 16.64
CA PRO A 77 5.66 -0.01 16.82
C PRO A 77 4.36 -0.61 16.27
N LEU A 78 3.27 -0.51 17.03
CA LEU A 78 2.01 -1.17 16.69
C LEU A 78 1.43 -0.72 15.34
N SER A 79 1.67 0.54 14.96
CA SER A 79 1.27 1.12 13.67
C SER A 79 1.92 0.42 12.47
N ILE A 80 3.10 -0.21 12.65
CA ILE A 80 3.87 -0.83 11.56
C ILE A 80 3.29 -2.14 11.08
N HIS A 81 2.58 -2.87 11.94
CA HIS A 81 1.94 -4.14 11.57
C HIS A 81 1.02 -4.00 10.35
N ASN A 82 0.30 -2.89 10.23
CA ASN A 82 -0.58 -2.62 9.09
C ASN A 82 0.18 -2.40 7.78
N TYR A 83 1.34 -1.74 7.83
CA TYR A 83 2.15 -1.49 6.64
C TYR A 83 2.86 -2.76 6.17
N ILE A 84 3.37 -3.58 7.10
CA ILE A 84 3.91 -4.91 6.78
C ILE A 84 2.84 -5.78 6.13
N TYR A 85 1.65 -5.85 6.73
CA TYR A 85 0.52 -6.60 6.19
C TYR A 85 0.13 -6.11 4.78
N THR A 86 0.06 -4.80 4.57
CA THR A 86 -0.23 -4.20 3.26
C THR A 86 0.85 -4.56 2.24
N ASN A 87 2.12 -4.48 2.62
CA ASN A 87 3.25 -4.87 1.79
C ASN A 87 3.16 -6.36 1.36
N GLU A 88 2.88 -7.26 2.30
CA GLU A 88 2.76 -8.70 2.03
C GLU A 88 1.63 -9.04 1.04
N LEU A 89 0.57 -8.24 1.01
CA LEU A 89 -0.56 -8.47 0.12
C LEU A 89 -0.41 -7.77 -1.24
N ALA A 90 0.07 -6.53 -1.26
CA ALA A 90 0.13 -5.72 -2.47
C ALA A 90 1.34 -6.08 -3.35
N CYS A 91 2.52 -6.32 -2.77
CA CYS A 91 3.73 -6.61 -3.54
C CYS A 91 3.56 -7.79 -4.52
N PRO A 92 2.98 -8.94 -4.13
CA PRO A 92 2.73 -10.05 -5.06
C PRO A 92 1.79 -9.69 -6.22
N ILE A 93 0.79 -8.84 -5.99
CA ILE A 93 -0.17 -8.41 -7.03
C ILE A 93 0.53 -7.50 -8.04
N ILE A 94 1.38 -6.61 -7.55
CA ILE A 94 2.17 -5.69 -8.37
C ILE A 94 3.20 -6.48 -9.18
N GLY A 95 3.76 -7.55 -8.60
CA GLY A 95 4.82 -8.38 -9.20
C GLY A 95 6.22 -8.04 -8.66
N ILE A 96 6.30 -7.47 -7.46
CA ILE A 96 7.55 -7.04 -6.82
C ILE A 96 7.78 -7.82 -5.51
N LEU A 97 8.99 -7.74 -4.96
CA LEU A 97 9.35 -8.41 -3.72
C LEU A 97 8.76 -7.68 -2.51
N THR A 98 8.26 -8.45 -1.55
CA THR A 98 7.91 -7.94 -0.22
C THR A 98 9.18 -7.54 0.54
N TYR A 99 9.03 -6.75 1.61
CA TYR A 99 10.13 -6.40 2.52
C TYR A 99 10.85 -7.65 3.08
N ALA A 100 10.07 -8.65 3.51
CA ALA A 100 10.61 -9.91 4.02
C ALA A 100 11.32 -10.75 2.94
N GLN A 101 10.81 -10.76 1.71
CA GLN A 101 11.45 -11.47 0.59
C GLN A 101 12.75 -10.79 0.17
N HIS A 102 12.77 -9.46 0.08
CA HIS A 102 13.97 -8.71 -0.27
C HIS A 102 15.05 -8.90 0.81
N SER A 103 14.70 -8.69 2.09
CA SER A 103 15.64 -8.83 3.20
C SER A 103 16.24 -10.23 3.35
N SER A 104 15.55 -11.27 2.88
CA SER A 104 16.05 -12.65 2.90
C SER A 104 16.84 -13.05 1.66
N ALA A 105 16.61 -12.42 0.51
CA ALA A 105 17.20 -12.79 -0.78
C ALA A 105 18.39 -11.92 -1.22
N GLN A 106 18.46 -10.66 -0.80
CA GLN A 106 19.48 -9.70 -1.25
C GLN A 106 20.16 -8.98 -0.08
N GLN A 107 21.42 -8.57 -0.29
CA GLN A 107 22.08 -7.59 0.56
C GLN A 107 21.75 -6.18 0.04
N GLY A 108 21.09 -5.36 0.85
CA GLY A 108 20.74 -3.99 0.49
C GLY A 108 19.60 -3.44 1.33
N CYS A 109 19.39 -2.12 1.26
CA CYS A 109 18.26 -1.44 1.89
C CYS A 109 17.00 -1.68 1.06
N TYR A 110 15.87 -2.00 1.69
CA TYR A 110 14.63 -2.21 0.94
C TYR A 110 14.14 -0.95 0.25
N PHE A 111 14.36 0.22 0.88
CA PHE A 111 14.13 1.52 0.28
C PHE A 111 14.79 1.67 -1.10
N GLU A 112 16.08 1.32 -1.24
CA GLU A 112 16.79 1.49 -2.51
C GLU A 112 16.21 0.59 -3.61
N TYR A 113 15.80 -0.63 -3.25
CA TYR A 113 15.10 -1.53 -4.15
C TYR A 113 13.75 -0.96 -4.60
N LEU A 114 12.93 -0.48 -3.65
CA LEU A 114 11.58 -0.02 -3.91
C LEU A 114 11.54 1.20 -4.86
N TYR A 115 12.59 2.03 -4.84
CA TYR A 115 12.72 3.20 -5.70
C TYR A 115 13.54 2.94 -6.99
N GLY A 116 13.91 1.68 -7.25
CA GLY A 116 14.57 1.28 -8.49
C GLY A 116 13.67 1.44 -9.72
N ASP A 117 14.27 1.73 -10.87
CA ASP A 117 13.54 1.99 -12.12
C ASP A 117 12.64 0.83 -12.56
N ASP A 118 13.04 -0.42 -12.30
CA ASP A 118 12.26 -1.59 -12.68
C ASP A 118 11.05 -1.78 -11.77
N VAL A 119 11.21 -1.61 -10.45
CA VAL A 119 10.10 -1.65 -9.49
C VAL A 119 9.10 -0.53 -9.76
N LYS A 120 9.60 0.66 -10.10
CA LYS A 120 8.76 1.79 -10.46
C LYS A 120 7.84 1.47 -11.64
N LYS A 121 8.37 0.84 -12.71
CA LYS A 121 7.57 0.43 -13.87
C LYS A 121 6.48 -0.56 -13.50
N GLU A 122 6.76 -1.53 -12.62
CA GLU A 122 5.76 -2.50 -12.17
C GLU A 122 4.61 -1.82 -11.40
N ILE A 123 4.96 -0.88 -10.50
CA ILE A 123 3.96 -0.09 -9.76
C ILE A 123 3.13 0.77 -10.74
N GLU A 124 3.77 1.46 -11.68
CA GLU A 124 3.08 2.29 -12.68
C GLU A 124 2.19 1.46 -13.60
N SER A 125 2.61 0.25 -13.99
CA SER A 125 1.78 -0.69 -14.75
C SER A 125 0.54 -1.11 -13.95
N PHE A 126 0.72 -1.52 -12.69
CA PHE A 126 -0.40 -1.84 -11.80
C PHE A 126 -1.38 -0.66 -11.65
N LEU A 127 -0.86 0.56 -11.46
CA LEU A 127 -1.67 1.75 -11.31
C LEU A 127 -2.47 2.09 -12.58
N SER A 128 -1.86 1.90 -13.75
CA SER A 128 -2.56 2.08 -15.02
C SER A 128 -3.75 1.12 -15.13
N ASP A 129 -3.54 -0.16 -14.83
CA ASP A 129 -4.58 -1.17 -14.86
C ASP A 129 -5.68 -0.81 -13.85
N TYR A 130 -5.34 -0.60 -12.58
CA TYR A 130 -6.28 -0.25 -11.51
C TYR A 130 -7.11 1.01 -11.84
N ASN A 131 -6.46 2.10 -12.28
CA ASN A 131 -7.14 3.36 -12.53
C ASN A 131 -8.09 3.29 -13.74
N ASN A 132 -7.81 2.42 -14.72
CA ASN A 132 -8.75 2.18 -15.82
C ASN A 132 -10.05 1.55 -15.29
N TYR A 133 -9.95 0.48 -14.49
CA TYR A 133 -11.12 -0.17 -13.88
C TYR A 133 -11.86 0.75 -12.91
N ALA A 134 -11.13 1.53 -12.10
CA ALA A 134 -11.69 2.46 -11.14
C ALA A 134 -12.51 3.58 -11.81
N ASN A 135 -12.03 4.10 -12.95
CA ASN A 135 -12.76 5.08 -13.77
C ASN A 135 -14.00 4.47 -14.41
N ASP A 136 -13.89 3.27 -14.98
CA ASP A 136 -15.03 2.57 -15.59
C ASP A 136 -16.14 2.29 -14.58
N ALA A 137 -15.78 1.85 -13.37
CA ALA A 137 -16.72 1.63 -12.27
C ALA A 137 -17.41 2.94 -11.84
N TRP A 138 -16.65 4.04 -11.71
CA TRP A 138 -17.19 5.35 -11.37
C TRP A 138 -18.19 5.86 -12.41
N ASN A 139 -17.86 5.76 -13.71
CA ASN A 139 -18.75 6.20 -14.79
C ASN A 139 -20.07 5.41 -14.79
N LYS A 140 -20.03 4.08 -14.57
CA LYS A 140 -21.24 3.24 -14.48
C LYS A 140 -22.17 3.58 -13.32
N MET A 141 -21.68 4.23 -12.26
CA MET A 141 -22.51 4.66 -11.12
C MET A 141 -23.20 6.01 -11.36
N GLN A 142 -22.79 6.77 -12.36
CA GLN A 142 -23.36 8.08 -12.69
C GLN A 142 -24.51 8.01 -13.71
N ASP A 143 -24.60 6.90 -14.46
CA ASP A 143 -25.65 6.59 -15.44
C ASP A 143 -26.88 5.92 -14.80
#